data_AF-C4JXZ4-F1
#
_entry.id   AF-C4JXZ4-F1
#
_cell.length_a   1.000
_cell.length_b   1.000
_cell.length_c   1.000
_cell.angle_alpha   90.00
_cell.angle_beta   90.00
_cell.angle_gamma   90.00
#
_symmetry.space_group_name_H-M   'P 1'
#
loop_
_entity.id
_entity.type
_entity.pdbx_description
1 polymer ?
#
loop_
_entity_poly.entity_id
_entity_poly.type
_entity_poly.pdbx_seq_one_letter_code
_entity_poly.pdbx_strand_id
1 'polypeptide(L)'
;MDVSEFTDDMLELCQHRESRWVSDLEPMRFPESKCVWQFGPIFAEREILVDDDMLHKKMITEASATCVATQVQGPNPGLQRIAKIRVQIPDEDDPSSTEPAESSACLAFELSNLRDLTDLGCAYTPKLLDYVIARQGENHYVPGGFFGITIMERLPGQNLIQFDKLPLAERDQVRLAFAKAFRYRPPVPPLDTILCE
;
A
#
# COMPACT_ATOMS: atom_id res chain seq x y z
N MET A 1 3.76 -1.54 -25.36
CA MET A 1 2.99 -2.19 -24.26
C MET A 1 1.60 -1.62 -24.37
N ASP A 2 0.61 -2.48 -24.61
CA ASP A 2 -0.76 -2.04 -24.83
C ASP A 2 -1.39 -1.70 -23.48
N VAL A 3 -1.56 -0.40 -23.24
CA VAL A 3 -2.16 0.14 -22.01
C VAL A 3 -3.66 -0.18 -21.95
N SER A 4 -4.26 -0.67 -23.06
CA SER A 4 -5.70 -0.92 -23.18
C SER A 4 -6.21 -2.17 -22.45
N GLU A 5 -5.35 -3.13 -22.08
CA GLU A 5 -5.75 -4.23 -21.18
C GLU A 5 -5.87 -3.78 -19.71
N PHE A 6 -5.44 -2.56 -19.40
CA PHE A 6 -5.43 -1.98 -18.06
C PHE A 6 -6.43 -0.85 -17.89
N THR A 7 -7.10 -0.41 -18.97
CA THR A 7 -7.85 0.84 -18.96
C THR A 7 -9.07 0.78 -18.05
N ASP A 8 -9.92 -0.24 -18.09
CA ASP A 8 -11.19 -0.19 -17.33
C ASP A 8 -10.98 -0.25 -15.80
N ASP A 9 -10.23 -1.24 -15.29
CA ASP A 9 -9.99 -1.38 -13.84
C ASP A 9 -9.17 -0.20 -13.26
N MET A 10 -8.20 0.30 -14.02
CA MET A 10 -7.40 1.44 -13.58
C MET A 10 -8.14 2.76 -13.80
N LEU A 11 -9.05 2.90 -14.78
CA LEU A 11 -9.85 4.11 -15.00
C LEU A 11 -10.73 4.41 -13.79
N GLU A 12 -11.32 3.38 -13.16
CA GLU A 12 -12.07 3.55 -11.91
C GLU A 12 -11.16 4.11 -10.81
N LEU A 13 -9.96 3.55 -10.63
CA LEU A 13 -9.00 4.04 -9.63
C LEU A 13 -8.39 5.41 -9.97
N CYS A 14 -8.18 5.71 -11.26
CA CYS A 14 -7.70 6.97 -11.81
C CYS A 14 -8.61 8.15 -11.47
N GLN A 15 -9.92 7.91 -11.32
CA GLN A 15 -10.90 8.94 -10.99
C GLN A 15 -10.86 9.37 -9.52
N HIS A 16 -10.04 8.73 -8.69
CA HIS A 16 -9.95 8.95 -7.24
C HIS A 16 -8.66 9.64 -6.79
N ARG A 17 -8.02 10.41 -7.67
CA ARG A 17 -6.92 11.27 -7.23
C ARG A 17 -7.48 12.53 -6.55
N GLU A 18 -7.56 12.48 -5.22
CA GLU A 18 -8.11 13.54 -4.35
C GLU A 18 -7.08 14.63 -4.04
N SER A 19 -5.78 14.33 -4.12
CA SER A 19 -4.67 15.25 -3.82
C SER A 19 -3.48 15.11 -4.78
N ARG A 20 -2.48 16.01 -4.67
CA ARG A 20 -1.25 16.00 -5.51
C ARG A 20 0.06 16.22 -4.75
N TRP A 21 0.18 15.64 -3.57
CA TRP A 21 1.39 15.65 -2.75
C TRP A 21 2.47 14.71 -3.26
N VAL A 22 2.10 13.61 -3.93
CA VAL A 22 3.10 12.64 -4.42
C VAL A 22 3.36 12.88 -5.90
N SER A 23 4.63 13.16 -6.22
CA SER A 23 5.12 13.24 -7.60
C SER A 23 5.47 11.85 -8.13
N ASP A 24 5.50 11.70 -9.45
CA ASP A 24 5.99 10.46 -10.06
C ASP A 24 7.41 10.17 -9.60
N LEU A 25 7.68 8.89 -9.29
CA LEU A 25 8.92 8.46 -8.67
C LEU A 25 9.92 7.96 -9.71
N GLU A 26 11.18 8.34 -9.52
CA GLU A 26 12.30 7.74 -10.23
C GLU A 26 12.48 6.25 -9.84
N PRO A 27 13.08 5.43 -10.72
CA PRO A 27 13.39 4.04 -10.39
C PRO A 27 14.24 3.94 -9.12
N MET A 28 13.84 3.06 -8.20
CA MET A 28 14.45 2.95 -6.88
C MET A 28 14.94 1.54 -6.61
N ARG A 29 16.12 1.44 -5.99
CA ARG A 29 16.65 0.17 -5.48
C ARG A 29 16.19 -0.05 -4.04
N PHE A 30 15.60 -1.20 -3.78
CA PHE A 30 15.10 -1.56 -2.46
C PHE A 30 16.23 -2.25 -1.68
N PRO A 31 16.59 -1.78 -0.48
CA PRO A 31 17.79 -2.26 0.22
C PRO A 31 17.75 -3.76 0.56
N GLU A 32 16.59 -4.26 1.02
CA GLU A 32 16.44 -5.64 1.50
C GLU A 32 16.48 -6.64 0.34
N SER A 33 15.62 -6.47 -0.65
CA SER A 33 15.51 -7.38 -1.79
C SER A 33 16.63 -7.18 -2.83
N LYS A 34 17.29 -6.01 -2.81
CA LYS A 34 18.24 -5.53 -3.83
C LYS A 34 17.60 -5.36 -5.22
N CYS A 35 16.28 -5.46 -5.33
CA CYS A 35 15.54 -5.27 -6.57
C CYS A 35 15.47 -3.79 -6.92
N VAL A 36 15.35 -3.49 -8.21
CA VAL A 36 15.09 -2.15 -8.70
C VAL A 36 13.70 -2.13 -9.32
N TRP A 37 12.89 -1.19 -8.86
CA TRP A 37 11.51 -1.00 -9.30
C TRP A 37 11.40 0.33 -10.05
N GLN A 38 10.77 0.29 -11.22
CA GLN A 38 10.33 1.46 -11.95
C GLN A 38 8.85 1.71 -11.65
N PHE A 39 8.50 2.95 -11.33
CA PHE A 39 7.14 3.34 -11.01
C PHE A 39 6.46 3.97 -12.22
N GLY A 40 5.23 3.56 -12.49
CA GLY A 40 4.36 4.20 -13.46
C GLY A 40 3.68 5.44 -12.87
N PRO A 41 2.84 6.12 -13.67
CA PRO A 41 2.09 7.28 -13.21
C PRO A 41 1.20 6.97 -12.00
N ILE A 42 1.11 7.92 -11.08
CA ILE A 42 0.19 7.83 -9.94
C ILE A 42 -1.25 7.96 -10.44
N PHE A 43 -2.05 6.93 -10.18
CA PHE A 43 -3.45 6.89 -10.59
C PHE A 43 -4.42 7.19 -9.43
N ALA A 44 -4.06 6.88 -8.18
CA ALA A 44 -4.89 7.21 -7.03
C ALA A 44 -4.05 7.89 -5.96
N GLU A 45 -4.61 8.90 -5.28
CA GLU A 45 -3.96 9.58 -4.17
C GLU A 45 -5.03 10.15 -3.25
N ARG A 46 -4.84 10.05 -1.93
CA ARG A 46 -5.69 10.68 -0.94
C ARG A 46 -4.88 11.16 0.26
N GLU A 47 -5.42 12.14 0.96
CA GLU A 47 -4.92 12.58 2.25
C GLU A 47 -5.57 11.79 3.37
N ILE A 48 -4.80 11.52 4.41
CA ILE A 48 -5.23 10.75 5.57
C ILE A 48 -4.75 11.51 6.80
N LEU A 49 -5.71 11.93 7.62
CA LEU A 49 -5.44 12.40 8.97
C LEU A 49 -5.53 11.20 9.92
N VAL A 50 -4.43 10.89 10.60
CA VAL A 50 -4.33 9.76 11.51
C VAL A 50 -4.14 10.28 12.92
N ASP A 51 -5.04 9.90 13.82
CA ASP A 51 -4.82 10.03 15.26
C ASP A 51 -3.86 8.92 15.71
N ASP A 52 -2.59 9.27 15.95
CA ASP A 52 -1.58 8.32 16.41
C ASP A 52 -1.63 8.15 17.95
N ASP A 53 -2.83 7.91 18.48
CA ASP A 53 -3.14 7.83 19.92
C ASP A 53 -2.33 6.74 20.66
N MET A 54 -1.71 5.80 19.93
CA MET A 54 -1.04 4.64 20.53
C MET A 54 0.44 4.85 20.86
N LEU A 55 1.12 5.84 20.27
CA LEU A 55 2.57 6.07 20.49
C LEU A 55 2.91 7.52 20.83
N HIS A 56 2.30 8.48 20.14
CA HIS A 56 2.60 9.91 20.29
C HIS A 56 1.29 10.67 20.13
N LYS A 57 0.79 11.32 21.21
CA LYS A 57 -0.44 12.15 21.23
C LYS A 57 -0.42 13.30 20.20
N LYS A 58 -0.38 12.98 18.91
CA LYS A 58 -0.13 13.90 17.81
C LYS A 58 -0.86 13.37 16.58
N MET A 59 -1.64 14.24 15.98
CA MET A 59 -2.22 14.00 14.66
C MET A 59 -1.09 13.98 13.63
N ILE A 60 -1.08 12.95 12.79
CA ILE A 60 -0.17 12.85 11.66
C ILE A 60 -1.00 12.93 10.38
N THR A 61 -0.69 13.92 9.55
CA THR A 61 -1.24 14.02 8.20
C THR A 61 -0.29 13.33 7.22
N GLU A 62 -0.85 12.48 6.37
CA GLU A 62 -0.09 11.79 5.33
C GLU A 62 -0.84 11.73 4.00
N ALA A 63 -0.10 11.71 2.89
CA ALA A 63 -0.65 11.38 1.58
C ALA A 63 -0.36 9.91 1.26
N SER A 64 -1.37 9.22 0.71
CA SER A 64 -1.30 7.83 0.27
C SER A 64 -1.57 7.73 -1.22
N ALA A 65 -0.52 7.57 -2.02
CA ALA A 65 -0.58 7.38 -3.47
C ALA A 65 -0.48 5.91 -3.89
N THR A 66 -1.04 5.57 -5.05
CA THR A 66 -0.95 4.24 -5.65
C THR A 66 -0.56 4.34 -7.13
N CYS A 67 0.39 3.49 -7.54
CA CYS A 67 0.79 3.34 -8.93
C CYS A 67 1.15 1.88 -9.26
N VAL A 68 1.41 1.61 -10.55
CA VAL A 68 2.00 0.33 -10.98
C VAL A 68 3.50 0.40 -10.78
N ALA A 69 4.10 -0.64 -10.18
CA ALA A 69 5.55 -0.82 -10.14
C ALA A 69 5.97 -2.00 -11.02
N THR A 70 7.00 -1.81 -11.82
CA THR A 70 7.60 -2.84 -12.68
C THR A 70 9.00 -3.15 -12.20
N GLN A 71 9.28 -4.42 -11.91
CA GLN A 71 10.63 -4.84 -11.54
C GLN A 71 11.53 -4.75 -12.78
N VAL A 72 12.55 -3.91 -12.73
CA VAL A 72 13.52 -3.75 -13.83
C VAL A 72 14.84 -4.47 -13.57
N GLN A 73 15.19 -4.69 -12.29
CA GLN A 73 16.30 -5.54 -11.88
C GLN A 73 15.87 -6.40 -10.69
N GLY A 74 16.22 -7.68 -10.69
CA GLY A 74 15.81 -8.64 -9.67
C GLY A 74 15.52 -10.02 -10.28
N PRO A 75 14.90 -10.92 -9.52
CA PRO A 75 14.62 -12.29 -9.96
C PRO A 75 13.55 -12.39 -11.05
N ASN A 76 12.68 -11.40 -11.19
CA ASN A 76 11.55 -11.40 -12.11
C ASN A 76 11.46 -10.08 -12.92
N PRO A 77 12.41 -9.78 -13.83
CA PRO A 77 12.32 -8.59 -14.68
C PRO A 77 11.01 -8.55 -15.50
N GLY A 78 10.39 -7.38 -15.56
CA GLY A 78 9.09 -7.16 -16.20
C GLY A 78 7.87 -7.48 -15.31
N LEU A 79 8.07 -8.00 -14.10
CA LEU A 79 6.99 -8.28 -13.17
C LEU A 79 6.29 -6.99 -12.73
N GLN A 80 4.99 -6.88 -13.00
CA GLN A 80 4.17 -5.73 -12.61
C GLN A 80 3.41 -5.98 -11.32
N ARG A 81 3.39 -4.98 -10.44
CA ARG A 81 2.81 -5.01 -9.10
C ARG A 81 2.16 -3.67 -8.75
N ILE A 82 1.46 -3.63 -7.61
CA ILE A 82 0.94 -2.38 -7.06
C ILE A 82 1.97 -1.83 -6.08
N ALA A 83 2.33 -0.57 -6.27
CA ALA A 83 3.08 0.21 -5.30
C ALA A 83 2.12 1.15 -4.58
N LYS A 84 2.16 1.10 -3.25
CA LYS A 84 1.50 2.08 -2.39
C LYS A 84 2.56 2.93 -1.71
N ILE A 85 2.48 4.24 -1.92
CA ILE A 85 3.43 5.23 -1.46
C ILE A 85 2.75 6.03 -0.35
N ARG A 86 3.38 6.13 0.82
CA ARG A 86 2.90 6.95 1.93
C ARG A 86 3.96 7.96 2.29
N VAL A 87 3.57 9.23 2.42
CA VAL A 87 4.49 10.32 2.76
C VAL A 87 3.84 11.21 3.81
N GLN A 88 4.60 11.60 4.82
CA GLN A 88 4.13 12.62 5.76
C GLN A 88 3.96 13.94 5.02
N ILE A 89 2.82 14.60 5.20
CA ILE A 89 2.56 15.94 4.68
C ILE A 89 2.35 16.92 5.84
N PRO A 90 2.46 18.23 5.59
CA PRO A 90 2.22 19.24 6.62
C PRO A 90 0.79 19.15 7.14
N ASP A 91 0.61 19.47 8.42
CA ASP A 91 -0.71 19.71 9.01
C ASP A 91 -1.41 20.87 8.27
N GLU A 92 -2.70 20.74 7.98
CA GLU A 92 -3.45 21.80 7.27
C GLU A 92 -3.60 23.07 8.12
N ASP A 93 -3.81 22.92 9.42
CA ASP A 93 -4.07 24.02 10.34
C ASP A 93 -2.79 24.76 10.72
N ASP A 94 -1.68 24.04 10.87
CA ASP A 94 -0.37 24.62 11.12
C ASP A 94 0.77 23.89 10.39
N PRO A 95 0.94 24.15 9.08
CA PRO A 95 2.00 23.53 8.28
C PRO A 95 3.41 23.78 8.85
N SER A 96 3.61 24.92 9.50
CA SER A 96 4.93 25.38 9.95
C SER A 96 5.42 24.69 11.22
N SER A 97 4.53 24.13 12.02
CA SER A 97 4.87 23.40 13.25
C SER A 97 4.82 21.88 13.10
N THR A 98 4.69 21.38 11.86
CA THR A 98 4.65 19.94 11.60
C THR A 98 6.01 19.30 11.89
N GLU A 99 6.18 18.81 13.12
CA GLU A 99 7.37 18.02 13.45
C GLU A 99 7.43 16.72 12.63
N PRO A 100 8.63 16.34 12.16
CA PRO A 100 8.83 15.09 11.43
C PRO A 100 8.57 13.87 12.32
N ALA A 101 7.83 12.90 11.78
CA ALA A 101 7.55 11.62 12.42
C ALA A 101 8.38 10.50 11.78
N GLU A 102 8.64 9.45 12.55
CA GLU A 102 9.35 8.26 12.06
C GLU A 102 8.50 7.34 11.20
N SER A 103 7.20 7.33 11.49
CA SER A 103 6.18 6.54 10.80
C SER A 103 4.81 7.12 11.13
N SER A 104 3.77 6.53 10.56
CA SER A 104 2.38 6.71 10.98
C SER A 104 1.80 5.35 11.36
N ALA A 105 0.75 5.35 12.20
CA ALA A 105 0.01 4.11 12.48
C ALA A 105 -0.51 3.43 11.20
N CYS A 106 -0.89 4.20 10.19
CA CYS A 106 -1.35 3.69 8.91
C CYS A 106 -0.25 2.93 8.14
N LEU A 107 0.96 3.49 8.04
CA LEU A 107 2.09 2.83 7.40
C LEU A 107 2.54 1.60 8.21
N ALA A 108 2.67 1.76 9.53
CA ALA A 108 3.14 0.70 10.42
C ALA A 108 2.20 -0.52 10.42
N PHE A 109 0.89 -0.31 10.61
CA PHE A 109 -0.08 -1.40 10.64
C PHE A 109 -0.26 -2.05 9.27
N GLU A 110 -0.28 -1.29 8.18
CA GLU A 110 -0.39 -1.86 6.84
C GLU A 110 0.79 -2.78 6.56
N LEU A 111 2.02 -2.33 6.81
CA LEU A 111 3.20 -3.14 6.56
C LEU A 111 3.26 -4.37 7.47
N SER A 112 3.01 -4.21 8.78
CA SER A 112 3.02 -5.32 9.74
C SER A 112 1.98 -6.38 9.38
N ASN A 113 0.72 -5.97 9.17
CA ASN A 113 -0.35 -6.90 8.84
C ASN A 113 -0.10 -7.60 7.49
N LEU A 114 0.35 -6.86 6.48
CA LEU A 114 0.59 -7.43 5.15
C LEU A 114 1.74 -8.44 5.19
N ARG A 115 2.80 -8.16 5.97
CA ARG A 115 3.89 -9.11 6.22
C ARG A 115 3.37 -10.37 6.90
N ASP A 116 2.70 -10.24 8.04
CA ASP A 116 2.19 -11.38 8.80
C ASP A 116 1.24 -12.25 7.96
N LEU A 117 0.32 -11.63 7.22
CA LEU A 117 -0.62 -12.32 6.35
C LEU A 117 0.08 -13.01 5.17
N THR A 118 1.17 -12.44 4.67
CA THR A 118 1.99 -13.05 3.62
C THR A 118 2.74 -14.27 4.14
N ASP A 119 3.38 -14.14 5.29
CA ASP A 119 4.15 -15.21 5.95
C ASP A 119 3.25 -16.38 6.36
N LEU A 120 2.03 -16.07 6.79
CA LEU A 120 0.98 -17.06 7.08
C LEU A 120 0.36 -17.68 5.83
N GLY A 121 0.69 -17.20 4.62
CA GLY A 121 0.18 -17.73 3.36
C GLY A 121 -1.31 -17.45 3.14
N CYS A 122 -1.81 -16.31 3.61
CA CYS A 122 -3.19 -15.90 3.42
C CYS A 122 -3.58 -15.86 1.94
N ALA A 123 -4.67 -16.55 1.59
CA ALA A 123 -5.15 -16.63 0.21
C ALA A 123 -6.05 -15.45 -0.20
N TYR A 124 -6.42 -14.58 0.74
CA TYR A 124 -7.43 -13.52 0.55
C TYR A 124 -6.90 -12.10 0.65
N THR A 125 -5.58 -11.94 0.82
CA THR A 125 -4.93 -10.64 0.92
C THR A 125 -3.77 -10.59 -0.08
N PRO A 126 -3.44 -9.39 -0.61
CA PRO A 126 -2.26 -9.25 -1.43
C PRO A 126 -1.02 -9.75 -0.68
N LYS A 127 -0.11 -10.40 -1.37
CA LYS A 127 1.19 -10.71 -0.79
C LYS A 127 2.07 -9.46 -0.80
N LEU A 128 2.82 -9.25 0.28
CA LEU A 128 3.94 -8.32 0.31
C LEU A 128 5.08 -8.89 -0.54
N LEU A 129 5.65 -8.09 -1.42
CA LEU A 129 6.81 -8.49 -2.24
C LEU A 129 8.07 -7.75 -1.84
N ASP A 130 7.95 -6.47 -1.52
CA ASP A 130 9.09 -5.60 -1.21
C ASP A 130 8.59 -4.36 -0.48
N TYR A 131 9.47 -3.69 0.26
CA TYR A 131 9.15 -2.40 0.86
C TYR A 131 10.41 -1.58 1.12
N VAL A 132 10.24 -0.28 1.27
CA VAL A 132 11.27 0.63 1.77
C VAL A 132 10.62 1.67 2.66
N ILE A 133 11.25 1.94 3.80
CA ILE A 133 10.94 3.08 4.66
C ILE A 133 12.19 3.94 4.70
N ALA A 134 12.03 5.22 4.41
CA ALA A 134 13.09 6.21 4.37
C ALA A 134 12.63 7.51 5.04
N ARG A 135 13.57 8.42 5.25
CA ARG A 135 13.29 9.79 5.68
C ARG A 135 13.22 10.71 4.48
N GLN A 136 12.32 11.68 4.56
CA GLN A 136 12.23 12.78 3.64
C GLN A 136 13.48 13.67 3.75
N GLY A 137 14.05 14.05 2.60
CA GLY A 137 15.17 14.99 2.55
C GLY A 137 14.73 16.44 2.73
N GLU A 138 15.71 17.35 2.77
CA GLU A 138 15.52 18.79 3.05
C GLU A 138 14.57 19.52 2.10
N ASN A 139 14.39 19.02 0.87
CA ASN A 139 13.56 19.66 -0.16
C ASN A 139 12.15 19.05 -0.26
N HIS A 140 11.79 18.13 0.63
CA HIS A 140 10.43 17.56 0.67
C HIS A 140 9.53 18.34 1.63
N TYR A 141 8.23 18.02 1.64
CA TYR A 141 7.22 18.78 2.37
C TYR A 141 7.45 18.80 3.89
N VAL A 142 7.90 17.68 4.46
CA VAL A 142 8.26 17.57 5.88
C VAL A 142 9.67 16.99 5.99
N PRO A 143 10.73 17.82 5.98
CA PRO A 143 12.11 17.36 6.14
C PRO A 143 12.29 16.49 7.38
N GLY A 144 12.89 15.31 7.23
CA GLY A 144 13.04 14.30 8.28
C GLY A 144 11.80 13.44 8.57
N GLY A 145 10.64 13.79 8.00
CA GLY A 145 9.41 13.01 8.10
C GLY A 145 9.53 11.68 7.36
N PHE A 146 8.54 10.80 7.51
CA PHE A 146 8.61 9.49 6.88
C PHE A 146 8.23 9.52 5.39
N PHE A 147 8.79 8.56 4.66
CA PHE A 147 8.44 8.20 3.29
C PHE A 147 8.50 6.67 3.19
N GLY A 148 7.41 6.03 2.81
CA GLY A 148 7.29 4.58 2.72
C GLY A 148 6.76 4.15 1.36
N ILE A 149 7.33 3.09 0.80
CA ILE A 149 6.78 2.40 -0.37
C ILE A 149 6.58 0.93 -0.01
N THR A 150 5.37 0.43 -0.26
CA THR A 150 5.04 -1.00 -0.16
C THR A 150 4.73 -1.54 -1.55
N ILE A 151 5.43 -2.59 -1.98
CA ILE A 151 5.18 -3.31 -3.23
C ILE A 151 4.40 -4.59 -2.90
N MET A 152 3.22 -4.72 -3.47
CA MET A 152 2.32 -5.84 -3.19
C MET A 152 1.72 -6.44 -4.47
N GLU A 153 1.25 -7.67 -4.32
CA GLU A 153 0.57 -8.40 -5.39
C GLU A 153 -0.61 -7.60 -5.92
N ARG A 154 -0.75 -7.55 -7.25
CA ARG A 154 -1.97 -7.05 -7.86
C ARG A 154 -3.01 -8.18 -7.77
N LEU A 155 -4.11 -7.92 -7.07
CA LEU A 155 -5.26 -8.81 -7.08
C LEU A 155 -6.22 -8.39 -8.19
N PRO A 156 -6.71 -9.32 -9.04
CA PRO A 156 -7.82 -9.03 -9.93
C PRO A 156 -9.10 -8.83 -9.12
N GLY A 157 -9.98 -7.94 -9.57
CA GLY A 157 -11.27 -7.74 -8.92
C GLY A 157 -11.88 -6.38 -9.19
N GLN A 158 -13.10 -6.21 -8.71
CA GLN A 158 -13.85 -4.96 -8.81
C GLN A 158 -13.97 -4.30 -7.44
N ASN A 159 -13.92 -2.98 -7.41
CA ASN A 159 -14.19 -2.22 -6.20
C ASN A 159 -15.68 -2.33 -5.83
N LEU A 160 -15.96 -2.66 -4.57
CA LEU A 160 -17.32 -2.83 -4.06
C LEU A 160 -17.90 -1.55 -3.44
N ILE A 161 -17.38 -0.35 -3.77
CA ILE A 161 -17.92 0.94 -3.28
C ILE A 161 -19.44 1.06 -3.54
N GLN A 162 -19.92 0.57 -4.69
CA GLN A 162 -21.34 0.59 -5.04
C GLN A 162 -22.06 -0.73 -4.73
N PHE A 163 -21.61 -1.43 -3.68
CA PHE A 163 -22.16 -2.72 -3.25
C PHE A 163 -23.68 -2.72 -3.09
N ASP A 164 -24.25 -1.61 -2.62
CA ASP A 164 -25.69 -1.45 -2.41
C ASP A 164 -26.51 -1.53 -3.70
N LYS A 165 -25.91 -1.16 -4.84
CA LYS A 165 -26.53 -1.17 -6.17
C LYS A 165 -26.49 -2.53 -6.86
N LEU A 166 -25.70 -3.48 -6.35
CA LEU A 166 -25.63 -4.83 -6.92
C LEU A 166 -26.98 -5.56 -6.72
N PRO A 167 -27.36 -6.45 -7.66
CA PRO A 167 -28.51 -7.35 -7.47
C PRO A 167 -28.43 -8.11 -6.14
N LEU A 168 -29.58 -8.40 -5.53
CA LEU A 168 -29.61 -9.06 -4.21
C LEU A 168 -28.80 -10.37 -4.19
N ALA A 169 -28.92 -11.19 -5.24
CA ALA A 169 -28.19 -12.44 -5.37
C ALA A 169 -26.65 -12.24 -5.35
N GLU A 170 -26.15 -11.21 -6.03
CA GLU A 170 -24.72 -10.89 -6.04
C GLU A 170 -24.26 -10.36 -4.68
N ARG A 171 -25.07 -9.52 -4.03
CA ARG A 171 -24.77 -9.04 -2.68
C ARG A 171 -24.65 -10.19 -1.68
N ASP A 172 -25.50 -11.21 -1.81
CA ASP A 172 -25.45 -12.40 -0.96
C ASP A 172 -24.18 -13.23 -1.21
N GLN A 173 -23.75 -13.38 -2.47
CA GLN A 173 -22.48 -14.04 -2.78
C GLN A 173 -21.28 -13.31 -2.19
N VAL A 174 -21.25 -11.97 -2.30
CA VAL A 174 -20.19 -11.14 -1.69
C VAL A 174 -20.17 -11.31 -0.16
N ARG A 175 -21.34 -11.30 0.51
CA ARG A 175 -21.42 -11.52 1.97
C ARG A 175 -20.89 -12.90 2.36
N LEU A 176 -21.23 -13.95 1.61
CA LEU A 176 -20.74 -15.31 1.85
C LEU A 176 -19.22 -15.40 1.64
N ALA A 177 -18.70 -14.78 0.57
CA ALA A 177 -17.27 -14.72 0.28
C ALA A 177 -16.51 -13.98 1.40
N PHE A 178 -17.02 -12.83 1.85
CA PHE A 178 -16.46 -12.07 2.97
C PHE A 178 -16.46 -12.90 4.26
N ALA A 179 -17.57 -13.56 4.59
CA ALA A 179 -17.66 -14.41 5.78
C ALA A 179 -16.66 -15.57 5.74
N LYS A 180 -16.42 -16.15 4.56
CA LYS A 180 -15.42 -17.20 4.35
C LYS A 180 -13.99 -16.66 4.54
N ALA A 181 -13.68 -15.50 3.97
CA ALA A 181 -12.38 -14.86 4.10
C ALA A 181 -12.09 -14.43 5.54
N PHE A 182 -13.07 -13.83 6.24
CA PHE A 182 -12.92 -13.39 7.63
C PHE A 182 -12.68 -14.55 8.60
N ARG A 183 -13.30 -15.72 8.33
CA ARG A 183 -13.12 -16.94 9.12
C ARG A 183 -11.93 -17.78 8.67
N TYR A 184 -11.17 -17.32 7.69
CA TYR A 184 -10.00 -18.03 7.20
C TYR A 184 -8.99 -18.21 8.32
N ARG A 185 -8.56 -19.45 8.52
CA ARG A 185 -7.37 -19.74 9.32
C ARG A 185 -6.25 -20.05 8.36
N PRO A 186 -5.13 -19.31 8.44
CA PRO A 186 -3.97 -19.66 7.67
C PRO A 186 -3.49 -21.09 8.01
N PRO A 187 -2.92 -21.81 7.04
CA PRO A 187 -2.32 -23.10 7.32
C PRO A 187 -1.27 -22.96 8.42
N VAL A 188 -1.33 -23.81 9.44
CA VAL A 188 -0.29 -23.86 10.48
C VAL A 188 0.96 -24.45 9.83
N PRO A 189 2.12 -23.76 9.84
CA PRO A 189 3.35 -24.35 9.33
C PRO A 189 3.68 -25.61 10.14
N PRO A 190 4.19 -26.68 9.50
CA PRO A 190 4.56 -27.90 10.21
C PRO A 190 5.61 -27.60 11.30
N LEU A 191 5.47 -28.30 12.44
CA LEU A 191 6.29 -28.11 13.66
C LEU A 191 7.81 -28.24 13.43
N ASP A 192 8.23 -28.88 12.34
CA ASP A 192 9.65 -29.15 12.03
C ASP A 192 10.44 -27.88 11.66
N THR A 193 9.77 -26.75 11.41
CA THR A 193 10.43 -25.47 11.09
C THR A 193 10.75 -24.63 12.33
N ILE A 194 10.29 -25.01 13.54
CA ILE A 194 10.40 -24.19 14.76
C ILE A 194 11.67 -24.52 15.58
N LEU A 195 12.44 -25.54 15.20
CA LEU A 195 13.62 -26.00 15.97
C LEU A 195 14.99 -25.71 15.35
N CYS A 196 15.07 -24.77 14.41
CA CYS A 196 16.36 -24.39 13.80
C CYS A 196 16.59 -22.88 13.81
N GLU A 197 16.67 -22.26 15.00
CA GLU A 197 17.55 -21.11 15.29
C GLU A 197 18.06 -21.18 16.72
#